data_AF-A0A357Z664-F1
#
_entry.id   AF-A0A357Z664-F1
#
_cell.length_a   1.000
_cell.length_b   1.000
_cell.length_c   1.000
_cell.angle_alpha   90.00
_cell.angle_beta   90.00
_cell.angle_gamma   90.00
#
_symmetry.space_group_name_H-M   'P 1'
#
loop_
_entity.id
_entity.type
_entity.pdbx_description
1 polymer ?
#
loop_
_entity_poly.entity_id
_entity_poly.type
_entity_poly.pdbx_seq_one_letter_code
_entity_poly.pdbx_strand_id
1 'polypeptide(L)'
;MPFENTIRLLLPVFFLIAAEQNKKQLDSSKTDDWPVITKKTNQQVIYSSSNMPRVDIHTHMDSKTNYAKAVDSMDQWGGTISISLAGLFWVKDNNGDKAGPASVRQIPGNDMVYVKKNLDDRILFAPGAFTIPSQGIWWGVDEIKTFKKQGFVGLKLWPHGAILSSEIPKIHEHLTEAGKQGMPLIGFHTGDPGTLNGNSAAFPKFEDDAITVVKSHPQTTFIFAHGFFMLENDEGLDKLAGIFDNYPNVFVDLAFIHNKRQVANYRVSKARDFYIKYRDRILFGSDVFEAGAKVEKFLDERKVLETNQVTNGLHHGPLLEGFNLPDSVLNHIYYWNAARLIPRVRQVLESRNFKIGYQLGSFKFDRLPPDITVNKVICIEKPEDITGTLGSVTQSLVVEIGGKVYKGVDNMDGTWKLPGKRIAKLPAGTYDVKVTAKNSIGLVRTDSTTSELTIRARPRED
;
A
#
# COMPACT_ATOMS: atom_id res chain seq x y z
N MET A 1 -80.41 1.95 -25.04
CA MET A 1 -81.18 0.73 -24.70
C MET A 1 -80.24 -0.28 -24.06
N PRO A 2 -80.74 -1.18 -23.20
CA PRO A 2 -79.96 -1.86 -22.14
C PRO A 2 -79.54 -3.29 -22.57
N PHE A 3 -79.00 -4.21 -21.76
CA PHE A 3 -79.00 -4.42 -20.30
C PHE A 3 -77.57 -4.83 -19.84
N GLU A 4 -77.07 -4.51 -18.64
CA GLU A 4 -77.56 -4.85 -17.28
C GLU A 4 -77.66 -6.37 -16.98
N ASN A 5 -76.81 -6.85 -16.08
CA ASN A 5 -77.34 -7.32 -14.79
C ASN A 5 -76.25 -7.34 -13.70
N THR A 6 -76.68 -7.19 -12.45
CA THR A 6 -75.81 -7.01 -11.28
C THR A 6 -76.27 -7.92 -10.14
N ILE A 7 -75.33 -8.60 -9.46
CA ILE A 7 -75.58 -9.13 -8.12
C ILE A 7 -74.43 -8.71 -7.18
N ARG A 8 -74.81 -8.12 -6.05
CA ARG A 8 -74.00 -7.81 -4.85
C ARG A 8 -74.57 -8.59 -3.65
N LEU A 9 -73.90 -8.48 -2.50
CA LEU A 9 -74.29 -8.69 -1.07
C LEU A 9 -73.22 -9.58 -0.38
N LEU A 10 -72.75 -9.42 0.86
CA LEU A 10 -72.65 -8.37 1.91
C LEU A 10 -71.34 -8.71 2.72
N LEU A 11 -70.54 -7.82 3.33
CA LEU A 11 -70.76 -6.85 4.44
C LEU A 11 -71.23 -7.50 5.77
N PRO A 12 -70.98 -6.92 6.98
CA PRO A 12 -70.60 -5.53 7.34
C PRO A 12 -69.05 -5.34 7.46
N VAL A 13 -68.38 -4.45 8.23
CA VAL A 13 -68.69 -3.57 9.39
C VAL A 13 -67.90 -2.23 9.32
N PHE A 14 -68.18 -1.32 10.26
CA PHE A 14 -67.66 0.04 10.50
C PHE A 14 -66.42 0.05 11.46
N PHE A 15 -65.74 1.15 11.84
CA PHE A 15 -66.10 2.59 12.00
C PHE A 15 -64.90 3.57 11.82
N LEU A 16 -65.21 4.85 11.55
CA LEU A 16 -64.36 6.02 11.85
C LEU A 16 -64.72 6.60 13.24
N ILE A 17 -63.83 7.38 13.88
CA ILE A 17 -64.08 8.75 14.41
C ILE A 17 -62.83 9.31 15.14
N ALA A 18 -62.82 10.62 15.41
CA ALA A 18 -61.67 11.47 15.65
C ALA A 18 -61.23 11.69 17.12
N ALA A 19 -59.96 12.12 17.26
CA ALA A 19 -59.46 13.26 18.06
C ALA A 19 -59.62 13.36 19.60
N GLU A 20 -58.44 13.35 20.26
CA GLU A 20 -57.93 14.40 21.18
C GLU A 20 -58.20 14.33 22.72
N GLN A 21 -57.32 15.04 23.45
CA GLN A 21 -57.27 15.38 24.89
C GLN A 21 -56.81 14.26 25.86
N ASN A 22 -55.64 14.39 26.49
CA ASN A 22 -55.45 15.36 27.58
C ASN A 22 -53.96 15.70 27.92
N LYS A 23 -53.75 16.81 28.63
CA LYS A 23 -52.44 17.21 29.20
C LYS A 23 -52.23 16.68 30.63
N LYS A 24 -50.98 16.35 30.98
CA LYS A 24 -50.43 16.50 32.34
C LYS A 24 -49.01 17.09 32.25
N GLN A 25 -48.50 17.58 33.38
CA GLN A 25 -47.43 18.59 33.45
C GLN A 25 -46.35 18.18 34.47
N LEU A 26 -45.09 18.57 34.19
CA LEU A 26 -43.92 18.52 35.10
C LEU A 26 -43.46 17.10 35.52
N ASP A 27 -42.20 16.86 35.93
CA ASP A 27 -41.09 17.79 36.21
C ASP A 27 -39.67 17.26 35.83
N SER A 28 -38.73 18.21 35.79
CA SER A 28 -37.28 18.15 36.05
C SER A 28 -36.38 16.92 35.74
N SER A 29 -35.28 17.24 35.05
CA SER A 29 -33.94 16.64 35.17
C SER A 29 -33.70 15.20 34.70
N LYS A 30 -33.04 15.08 33.54
CA LYS A 30 -31.83 14.27 33.38
C LYS A 30 -30.94 14.87 32.29
N THR A 31 -29.64 14.65 32.41
CA THR A 31 -28.65 15.09 31.43
C THR A 31 -28.59 14.09 30.30
N ASP A 32 -29.15 14.44 29.15
CA ASP A 32 -28.90 13.69 27.91
C ASP A 32 -27.44 13.94 27.48
N ASP A 33 -26.59 12.97 27.80
CA ASP A 33 -25.24 12.88 27.24
C ASP A 33 -25.37 12.75 25.72
N TRP A 34 -25.16 13.86 25.01
CA TRP A 34 -25.04 13.85 23.57
C TRP A 34 -23.94 12.85 23.19
N PRO A 35 -24.25 11.80 22.38
CA PRO A 35 -23.23 10.85 21.99
C PRO A 35 -22.16 11.63 21.22
N VAL A 36 -20.94 11.67 21.76
CA VAL A 36 -19.82 12.35 21.10
C VAL A 36 -19.50 11.56 19.84
N ILE A 37 -20.10 11.98 18.71
CA ILE A 37 -19.81 11.47 17.38
C ILE A 37 -18.39 11.89 17.02
N THR A 38 -17.45 11.11 17.55
CA THR A 38 -16.07 11.04 17.10
C THR A 38 -16.11 10.57 15.65
N LYS A 39 -16.18 11.54 14.72
CA LYS A 39 -15.94 11.28 13.29
C LYS A 39 -14.66 10.46 13.21
N LYS A 40 -14.74 9.24 12.69
CA LYS A 40 -13.57 8.43 12.33
C LYS A 40 -12.93 9.05 11.08
N THR A 41 -12.32 10.22 11.23
CA THR A 41 -11.84 11.08 10.14
C THR A 41 -10.86 10.38 9.20
N ASN A 42 -10.20 9.33 9.69
CA ASN A 42 -9.07 8.68 9.02
C ASN A 42 -9.38 7.23 8.60
N GLN A 43 -10.64 6.79 8.65
CA GLN A 43 -11.08 5.51 8.09
C GLN A 43 -11.38 5.69 6.59
N GLN A 44 -10.88 4.76 5.78
CA GLN A 44 -11.12 4.70 4.34
C GLN A 44 -12.62 4.50 4.02
N VAL A 45 -13.10 5.16 2.97
CA VAL A 45 -14.38 4.84 2.32
C VAL A 45 -14.15 3.66 1.38
N ILE A 46 -15.03 2.65 1.39
CA ILE A 46 -15.04 1.60 0.35
C ILE A 46 -15.62 2.22 -0.93
N TYR A 47 -14.83 2.28 -2.00
CA TYR A 47 -15.33 2.71 -3.31
C TYR A 47 -15.98 1.53 -4.03
N SER A 48 -17.00 1.81 -4.84
CA SER A 48 -17.47 0.89 -5.87
C SER A 48 -16.43 0.76 -6.99
N SER A 49 -16.38 -0.38 -7.67
CA SER A 49 -15.53 -0.64 -8.83
C SER A 49 -15.52 0.47 -9.89
N SER A 50 -16.66 1.14 -10.10
CA SER A 50 -16.80 2.29 -11.01
C SER A 50 -15.93 3.50 -10.63
N ASN A 51 -15.73 3.74 -9.33
CA ASN A 51 -15.12 4.96 -8.78
C ASN A 51 -13.80 4.66 -8.05
N MET A 52 -13.36 3.41 -8.06
CA MET A 52 -12.19 2.94 -7.30
C MET A 52 -10.88 3.42 -7.95
N PRO A 53 -9.97 4.06 -7.18
CA PRO A 53 -8.64 4.36 -7.70
C PRO A 53 -7.87 3.07 -7.96
N ARG A 54 -7.06 3.05 -9.02
CA ARG A 54 -6.22 1.91 -9.41
C ARG A 54 -4.77 2.37 -9.47
N VAL A 55 -3.92 1.75 -8.64
CA VAL A 55 -2.49 1.97 -8.55
C VAL A 55 -1.80 0.75 -9.14
N ASP A 56 -1.20 0.93 -10.30
CA ASP A 56 -0.42 -0.07 -10.98
C ASP A 56 1.03 0.02 -10.50
N ILE A 57 1.47 -0.96 -9.71
CA ILE A 57 2.80 -0.92 -9.10
C ILE A 57 3.90 -1.54 -9.97
N HIS A 58 3.59 -1.98 -11.19
CA HIS A 58 4.50 -2.77 -12.03
C HIS A 58 4.39 -2.37 -13.50
N THR A 59 4.93 -1.21 -13.85
CA THR A 59 5.14 -0.79 -15.24
C THR A 59 6.60 -0.47 -15.53
N HIS A 60 6.93 -0.32 -16.80
CA HIS A 60 8.30 -0.31 -17.30
C HIS A 60 8.45 0.74 -18.39
N MET A 61 8.86 1.95 -17.97
CA MET A 61 8.95 3.15 -18.81
C MET A 61 10.24 3.92 -18.50
N ASP A 62 11.06 4.18 -19.52
CA ASP A 62 12.37 4.86 -19.39
C ASP A 62 12.53 6.10 -20.29
N SER A 63 11.44 6.68 -20.82
CA SER A 63 11.50 7.89 -21.67
C SER A 63 10.29 8.82 -21.55
N LYS A 64 10.50 10.11 -21.83
CA LYS A 64 9.50 11.19 -21.67
C LYS A 64 8.21 10.96 -22.45
N THR A 65 8.32 10.51 -23.70
CA THR A 65 7.18 10.22 -24.57
C THR A 65 6.39 9.00 -24.11
N ASN A 66 7.02 8.11 -23.33
CA ASN A 66 6.34 6.94 -22.78
C ASN A 66 5.46 7.29 -21.57
N TYR A 67 5.91 8.15 -20.64
CA TYR A 67 5.09 8.50 -19.47
C TYR A 67 3.76 9.18 -19.85
N ALA A 68 3.76 10.09 -20.83
CA ALA A 68 2.55 10.77 -21.29
C ALA A 68 1.55 9.78 -21.92
N LYS A 69 1.99 9.00 -22.91
CA LYS A 69 1.18 7.94 -23.56
C LYS A 69 0.68 6.87 -22.60
N ALA A 70 1.41 6.57 -21.53
CA ALA A 70 0.98 5.65 -20.49
C ALA A 70 -0.17 6.25 -19.68
N VAL A 71 -0.08 7.54 -19.33
CA VAL A 71 -1.17 8.30 -18.71
C VAL A 71 -2.39 8.39 -19.62
N ASP A 72 -2.22 8.62 -20.92
CA ASP A 72 -3.31 8.60 -21.90
C ASP A 72 -4.03 7.24 -21.95
N SER A 73 -3.30 6.12 -21.82
CA SER A 73 -3.88 4.77 -21.70
C SER A 73 -4.58 4.57 -20.35
N MET A 74 -3.96 5.01 -19.24
CA MET A 74 -4.53 4.96 -17.89
C MET A 74 -5.89 5.66 -17.81
N ASP A 75 -6.03 6.84 -18.41
CA ASP A 75 -7.30 7.57 -18.43
C ASP A 75 -8.41 6.87 -19.23
N GLN A 76 -8.07 5.91 -20.10
CA GLN A 76 -9.04 5.08 -20.84
C GLN A 76 -9.48 3.81 -20.08
N TRP A 77 -8.60 3.15 -19.30
CA TRP A 77 -8.96 1.93 -18.54
C TRP A 77 -9.38 2.18 -17.09
N GLY A 78 -9.10 3.36 -16.54
CA GLY A 78 -9.37 3.75 -15.14
C GLY A 78 -8.14 3.70 -14.22
N GLY A 79 -6.94 3.77 -14.78
CA GLY A 79 -5.67 3.83 -14.05
C GLY A 79 -5.45 5.18 -13.39
N THR A 80 -5.18 5.19 -12.08
CA THR A 80 -5.00 6.43 -11.31
C THR A 80 -3.52 6.80 -11.18
N ILE A 81 -2.70 5.86 -10.71
CA ILE A 81 -1.24 6.01 -10.54
C ILE A 81 -0.55 4.82 -11.20
N SER A 82 0.63 5.04 -11.78
CA SER A 82 1.54 3.97 -12.20
C SER A 82 2.92 4.16 -11.59
N ILE A 83 3.61 3.06 -11.28
CA ILE A 83 4.98 3.06 -10.76
C ILE A 83 5.91 2.45 -11.80
N SER A 84 6.72 3.28 -12.45
CA SER A 84 7.78 2.79 -13.34
C SER A 84 8.89 2.15 -12.52
N LEU A 85 9.06 0.85 -12.71
CA LEU A 85 10.18 0.05 -12.23
C LEU A 85 11.29 0.15 -13.29
N ALA A 86 12.00 1.28 -13.23
CA ALA A 86 12.73 1.87 -14.35
C ALA A 86 14.16 1.30 -14.50
N GLY A 87 14.69 1.27 -15.73
CA GLY A 87 16.07 0.91 -16.03
C GLY A 87 16.28 -0.40 -16.77
N LEU A 88 15.33 -0.85 -17.60
CA LEU A 88 15.41 -2.17 -18.23
C LEU A 88 16.18 -2.15 -19.56
N PHE A 89 17.10 -3.10 -19.75
CA PHE A 89 17.97 -3.24 -20.94
C PHE A 89 17.28 -3.52 -22.30
N TRP A 90 15.94 -3.48 -22.35
CA TRP A 90 15.12 -3.60 -23.56
C TRP A 90 14.17 -2.40 -23.77
N VAL A 91 13.96 -1.57 -22.75
CA VAL A 91 13.28 -0.28 -22.91
C VAL A 91 14.31 0.75 -23.40
N LYS A 92 13.85 1.73 -24.18
CA LYS A 92 14.71 2.82 -24.70
C LYS A 92 14.68 4.03 -23.80
N ASP A 93 15.85 4.64 -23.61
CA ASP A 93 16.02 5.91 -22.91
C ASP A 93 15.62 7.12 -23.79
N ASN A 94 15.81 8.34 -23.30
CA ASN A 94 15.52 9.58 -24.05
C ASN A 94 16.42 9.83 -25.28
N ASN A 95 17.54 9.11 -25.42
CA ASN A 95 18.42 9.18 -26.59
C ASN A 95 18.05 8.12 -27.64
N GLY A 96 17.26 7.11 -27.25
CA GLY A 96 16.87 5.97 -28.08
C GLY A 96 17.75 4.73 -27.87
N ASP A 97 18.68 4.78 -26.92
CA ASP A 97 19.58 3.70 -26.52
C ASP A 97 18.93 2.80 -25.47
N LYS A 98 19.50 1.61 -25.25
CA LYS A 98 18.99 0.67 -24.23
C LYS A 98 19.21 1.23 -22.82
N ALA A 99 18.14 1.33 -22.03
CA ALA A 99 18.24 1.79 -20.65
C ALA A 99 19.09 0.84 -19.80
N GLY A 100 19.90 1.40 -18.89
CA GLY A 100 20.81 0.64 -18.04
C GLY A 100 21.32 1.48 -16.88
N PRO A 101 22.31 1.02 -16.09
CA PRO A 101 22.78 1.73 -14.89
C PRO A 101 23.12 3.21 -15.11
N ALA A 102 23.68 3.55 -16.27
CA ALA A 102 23.98 4.93 -16.65
C ALA A 102 22.72 5.79 -16.88
N SER A 103 21.66 5.25 -17.49
CA SER A 103 20.40 5.99 -17.68
C SER A 103 19.60 6.07 -16.38
N VAL A 104 19.59 5.03 -15.53
CA VAL A 104 18.92 5.12 -14.21
C VAL A 104 19.61 6.13 -13.30
N ARG A 105 20.94 6.26 -13.37
CA ARG A 105 21.67 7.36 -12.71
C ARG A 105 21.32 8.75 -13.27
N GLN A 106 20.77 8.83 -14.48
CA GLN A 106 20.25 10.06 -15.10
C GLN A 106 18.74 10.30 -14.90
N ILE A 107 17.96 9.29 -14.51
CA ILE A 107 16.51 9.42 -14.22
C ILE A 107 16.20 10.57 -13.23
N PRO A 108 16.97 10.79 -12.14
CA PRO A 108 16.83 11.97 -11.27
C PRO A 108 16.92 13.33 -11.98
N GLY A 109 17.55 13.36 -13.15
CA GLY A 109 17.54 14.47 -14.09
C GLY A 109 16.33 14.42 -15.02
N ASN A 110 16.55 14.16 -16.31
CA ASN A 110 15.60 14.48 -17.39
C ASN A 110 14.18 13.91 -17.19
N ASP A 111 14.06 12.68 -16.71
CA ASP A 111 12.78 11.96 -16.60
C ASP A 111 12.02 12.31 -15.32
N MET A 112 12.66 12.27 -14.15
CA MET A 112 12.02 12.71 -12.91
C MET A 112 11.75 14.21 -12.92
N VAL A 113 12.56 15.06 -13.58
CA VAL A 113 12.25 16.49 -13.74
C VAL A 113 11.05 16.68 -14.67
N TYR A 114 10.93 15.91 -15.75
CA TYR A 114 9.75 15.95 -16.61
C TYR A 114 8.49 15.48 -15.87
N VAL A 115 8.54 14.33 -15.20
CA VAL A 115 7.40 13.81 -14.44
C VAL A 115 7.05 14.73 -13.26
N LYS A 116 8.00 15.16 -12.43
CA LYS A 116 7.74 16.09 -11.31
C LYS A 116 7.10 17.40 -11.75
N LYS A 117 7.34 17.85 -12.99
CA LYS A 117 6.75 19.07 -13.53
C LYS A 117 5.36 18.87 -14.14
N ASN A 118 5.05 17.70 -14.72
CA ASN A 118 3.89 17.52 -15.58
C ASN A 118 2.95 16.36 -15.18
N LEU A 119 3.45 15.34 -14.47
CA LEU A 119 2.79 14.04 -14.21
C LEU A 119 3.05 13.49 -12.79
N ASP A 120 3.47 14.34 -11.82
CA ASP A 120 3.92 13.91 -10.48
C ASP A 120 2.82 13.23 -9.64
N ASP A 121 1.56 13.48 -10.00
CA ASP A 121 0.38 12.88 -9.41
C ASP A 121 -0.14 11.65 -10.20
N ARG A 122 0.56 11.25 -11.26
CA ARG A 122 0.25 10.05 -12.08
C ARG A 122 1.37 9.02 -12.08
N ILE A 123 2.63 9.44 -12.17
CA ILE A 123 3.78 8.55 -12.38
C ILE A 123 4.76 8.67 -11.21
N LEU A 124 5.05 7.53 -10.58
CA LEU A 124 6.08 7.37 -9.56
C LEU A 124 7.19 6.44 -10.07
N PHE A 125 8.32 6.39 -9.38
CA PHE A 125 9.49 5.62 -9.81
C PHE A 125 10.06 4.74 -8.70
N ALA A 126 10.53 3.55 -9.09
CA ALA A 126 11.54 2.78 -8.36
C ALA A 126 12.71 2.49 -9.32
N PRO A 127 13.99 2.70 -8.92
CA PRO A 127 15.12 2.34 -9.77
C PRO A 127 15.28 0.82 -9.77
N GLY A 128 15.57 0.26 -10.95
CA GLY A 128 15.75 -1.18 -11.17
C GLY A 128 17.20 -1.61 -11.18
N ALA A 129 17.50 -2.65 -10.42
CA ALA A 129 18.75 -3.40 -10.50
C ALA A 129 18.51 -4.76 -11.15
N PHE A 130 19.34 -5.05 -12.14
CA PHE A 130 19.66 -6.42 -12.55
C PHE A 130 20.96 -6.80 -11.87
N THR A 131 21.07 -8.03 -11.39
CA THR A 131 22.39 -8.53 -10.96
C THR A 131 23.12 -9.14 -12.14
N ILE A 132 24.29 -8.60 -12.47
CA ILE A 132 25.25 -9.33 -13.27
C ILE A 132 25.94 -10.33 -12.32
N PRO A 133 26.00 -11.64 -12.63
CA PRO A 133 26.69 -12.61 -11.80
C PRO A 133 28.13 -12.18 -11.47
N SER A 134 28.59 -12.43 -10.24
CA SER A 134 29.81 -11.90 -9.60
C SER A 134 29.85 -10.38 -9.31
N GLN A 135 29.11 -9.53 -10.02
CA GLN A 135 29.10 -8.07 -9.78
C GLN A 135 27.99 -7.64 -8.80
N GLY A 136 26.84 -8.34 -8.80
CA GLY A 136 25.72 -8.02 -7.92
C GLY A 136 24.96 -6.76 -8.34
N ILE A 137 24.52 -5.97 -7.36
CA ILE A 137 23.69 -4.78 -7.56
C ILE A 137 24.55 -3.59 -7.98
N TRP A 138 24.15 -2.85 -9.03
CA TRP A 138 24.96 -1.79 -9.65
C TRP A 138 25.05 -0.48 -8.85
N TRP A 139 24.25 -0.33 -7.80
CA TRP A 139 24.31 0.77 -6.83
C TRP A 139 24.93 0.32 -5.51
N GLY A 140 25.53 1.26 -4.78
CA GLY A 140 26.00 1.03 -3.42
C GLY A 140 24.89 1.10 -2.37
N VAL A 141 25.10 0.47 -1.22
CA VAL A 141 24.13 0.43 -0.10
C VAL A 141 23.69 1.84 0.33
N ASP A 142 24.63 2.78 0.45
CA ASP A 142 24.34 4.17 0.81
C ASP A 142 23.56 4.95 -0.26
N GLU A 143 23.57 4.53 -1.53
CA GLU A 143 22.84 5.21 -2.60
C GLU A 143 21.32 5.10 -2.42
N ILE A 144 20.84 4.12 -1.66
CA ILE A 144 19.42 3.99 -1.26
C ILE A 144 18.96 5.25 -0.50
N LYS A 145 19.84 5.86 0.32
CA LYS A 145 19.57 7.12 1.03
C LYS A 145 19.41 8.29 0.04
N THR A 146 20.15 8.26 -1.07
CA THR A 146 20.06 9.24 -2.15
C THR A 146 18.79 9.03 -2.99
N PHE A 147 18.40 7.79 -3.30
CA PHE A 147 17.16 7.49 -4.01
C PHE A 147 15.92 7.97 -3.22
N LYS A 148 15.87 7.73 -1.90
CA LYS A 148 14.84 8.28 -1.00
C LYS A 148 14.76 9.81 -1.11
N LYS A 149 15.90 10.51 -1.03
CA LYS A 149 15.99 11.98 -1.16
C LYS A 149 15.58 12.49 -2.54
N GLN A 150 15.85 11.73 -3.61
CA GLN A 150 15.43 12.05 -4.97
C GLN A 150 13.93 11.85 -5.20
N GLY A 151 13.23 11.13 -4.32
CA GLY A 151 11.78 10.92 -4.36
C GLY A 151 11.33 9.63 -5.07
N PHE A 152 12.24 8.67 -5.25
CA PHE A 152 11.88 7.29 -5.59
C PHE A 152 11.09 6.66 -4.45
N VAL A 153 10.14 5.78 -4.79
CA VAL A 153 9.15 5.23 -3.83
C VAL A 153 9.41 3.78 -3.43
N GLY A 154 10.41 3.12 -4.02
CA GLY A 154 10.84 1.77 -3.71
C GLY A 154 12.08 1.42 -4.52
N LEU A 155 12.45 0.14 -4.56
CA LEU A 155 13.57 -0.41 -5.33
C LEU A 155 13.09 -1.65 -6.12
N LYS A 156 13.43 -1.77 -7.41
CA LYS A 156 13.20 -2.98 -8.21
C LYS A 156 14.48 -3.81 -8.25
N LEU A 157 14.38 -5.13 -8.11
CA LEU A 157 15.50 -6.06 -8.20
C LEU A 157 15.11 -7.31 -8.99
N TRP A 158 15.94 -7.73 -9.94
CA TRP A 158 15.82 -9.05 -10.59
C TRP A 158 17.21 -9.73 -10.69
N PRO A 159 17.37 -10.95 -10.14
CA PRO A 159 18.61 -11.73 -10.25
C PRO A 159 18.96 -12.26 -11.66
N HIS A 160 18.16 -11.97 -12.68
CA HIS A 160 18.35 -12.46 -14.06
C HIS A 160 18.52 -13.99 -14.17
N GLY A 161 17.75 -14.74 -13.38
CA GLY A 161 17.58 -16.20 -13.48
C GLY A 161 18.77 -17.09 -13.12
N ALA A 162 19.97 -16.51 -12.99
CA ALA A 162 21.24 -17.25 -12.97
C ALA A 162 21.99 -17.21 -11.62
N ILE A 163 21.44 -16.56 -10.59
CA ILE A 163 22.03 -16.46 -9.25
C ILE A 163 20.93 -16.63 -8.19
N LEU A 164 21.22 -17.30 -7.07
CA LEU A 164 20.30 -17.31 -5.92
C LEU A 164 20.21 -15.91 -5.29
N SER A 165 19.10 -15.61 -4.64
CA SER A 165 18.94 -14.33 -3.92
C SER A 165 19.95 -14.19 -2.78
N SER A 166 20.30 -15.28 -2.11
CA SER A 166 21.33 -15.31 -1.05
C SER A 166 22.77 -15.15 -1.58
N GLU A 167 23.02 -15.52 -2.84
CA GLU A 167 24.34 -15.43 -3.49
C GLU A 167 24.62 -14.03 -4.06
N ILE A 168 23.62 -13.13 -4.14
CA ILE A 168 23.79 -11.76 -4.62
C ILE A 168 24.76 -10.98 -3.70
N PRO A 169 25.88 -10.44 -4.22
CA PRO A 169 26.83 -9.65 -3.45
C PRO A 169 26.17 -8.50 -2.66
N LYS A 170 26.43 -8.47 -1.34
CA LYS A 170 25.91 -7.49 -0.37
C LYS A 170 24.38 -7.41 -0.27
N ILE A 171 23.64 -8.47 -0.61
CA ILE A 171 22.17 -8.45 -0.58
C ILE A 171 21.61 -8.08 0.79
N HIS A 172 22.17 -8.63 1.87
CA HIS A 172 21.68 -8.40 3.22
C HIS A 172 21.86 -6.94 3.66
N GLU A 173 22.95 -6.28 3.28
CA GLU A 173 23.19 -4.86 3.56
C GLU A 173 22.23 -3.97 2.78
N HIS A 174 22.02 -4.24 1.49
CA HIS A 174 21.05 -3.50 0.66
C HIS A 174 19.62 -3.65 1.19
N LEU A 175 19.19 -4.86 1.52
CA LEU A 175 17.85 -5.11 2.08
C LEU A 175 17.68 -4.48 3.47
N THR A 176 18.72 -4.52 4.30
CA THR A 176 18.72 -3.84 5.62
C THR A 176 18.58 -2.32 5.45
N GLU A 177 19.33 -1.70 4.53
CA GLU A 177 19.25 -0.26 4.31
C GLU A 177 17.94 0.15 3.63
N ALA A 178 17.39 -0.64 2.72
CA ALA A 178 16.04 -0.43 2.18
C ALA A 178 14.97 -0.38 3.29
N GLY A 179 15.02 -1.33 4.25
CA GLY A 179 14.13 -1.36 5.40
C GLY A 179 14.36 -0.24 6.43
N LYS A 180 15.60 0.22 6.60
CA LYS A 180 15.91 1.45 7.37
C LYS A 180 15.37 2.70 6.68
N GLN A 181 15.45 2.77 5.34
CA GLN A 181 14.98 3.92 4.57
C GLN A 181 13.47 3.88 4.26
N GLY A 182 12.78 2.78 4.56
CA GLY A 182 11.34 2.61 4.34
C GLY A 182 10.98 2.35 2.87
N MET A 183 11.97 2.06 2.03
CA MET A 183 11.80 1.76 0.62
C MET A 183 11.45 0.27 0.45
N PRO A 184 10.23 -0.08 0.01
CA PRO A 184 9.90 -1.46 -0.31
C PRO A 184 10.68 -1.95 -1.53
N LEU A 185 10.94 -3.26 -1.58
CA LEU A 185 11.37 -3.95 -2.78
C LEU A 185 10.11 -4.20 -3.62
N ILE A 186 9.96 -3.48 -4.75
CA ILE A 186 8.77 -3.52 -5.61
C ILE A 186 9.05 -4.38 -6.84
N GLY A 187 8.22 -5.38 -7.10
CA GLY A 187 8.39 -6.31 -8.22
C GLY A 187 9.69 -7.12 -8.13
N PHE A 188 10.10 -7.51 -6.91
CA PHE A 188 11.29 -8.34 -6.67
C PHE A 188 11.12 -9.70 -7.34
N HIS A 189 11.99 -10.03 -8.30
CA HIS A 189 12.04 -11.36 -8.90
C HIS A 189 12.96 -12.27 -8.10
N THR A 190 12.70 -13.57 -8.12
CA THR A 190 13.59 -14.60 -7.57
C THR A 190 14.44 -15.29 -8.63
N GLY A 191 14.00 -15.27 -9.89
CA GLY A 191 14.70 -15.86 -11.04
C GLY A 191 13.79 -15.83 -12.27
N ASP A 192 14.02 -16.75 -13.20
CA ASP A 192 13.20 -16.95 -14.39
C ASP A 192 12.47 -18.30 -14.29
N PRO A 193 11.12 -18.34 -14.25
CA PRO A 193 10.38 -19.59 -14.06
C PRO A 193 10.50 -20.61 -15.17
N GLY A 194 11.05 -20.24 -16.34
CA GLY A 194 11.12 -21.09 -17.53
C GLY A 194 10.62 -20.38 -18.78
N THR A 195 10.27 -21.15 -19.79
CA THR A 195 9.85 -20.63 -21.11
C THR A 195 8.43 -20.07 -21.08
N LEU A 196 7.96 -19.53 -22.22
CA LEU A 196 6.54 -19.17 -22.41
C LEU A 196 5.58 -20.38 -22.38
N ASN A 197 6.09 -21.61 -22.49
CA ASN A 197 5.28 -22.82 -22.67
C ASN A 197 5.32 -23.77 -21.45
N GLY A 198 6.17 -23.51 -20.44
CA GLY A 198 6.29 -24.39 -19.28
C GLY A 198 7.47 -24.05 -18.36
N ASN A 199 7.34 -24.49 -17.11
CA ASN A 199 8.19 -24.09 -16.00
C ASN A 199 9.45 -24.98 -15.85
N SER A 200 10.51 -24.39 -15.31
CA SER A 200 11.79 -25.02 -15.00
C SER A 200 11.69 -25.79 -13.69
N ALA A 201 12.08 -27.07 -13.69
CA ALA A 201 12.13 -27.89 -12.48
C ALA A 201 13.10 -27.36 -11.40
N ALA A 202 14.02 -26.46 -11.77
CA ALA A 202 14.90 -25.79 -10.81
C ALA A 202 14.28 -24.56 -10.14
N PHE A 203 13.17 -24.02 -10.65
CA PHE A 203 12.64 -22.73 -10.19
C PHE A 203 12.23 -22.69 -8.70
N PRO A 204 11.59 -23.71 -8.11
CA PRO A 204 11.24 -23.70 -6.69
C PRO A 204 12.43 -23.45 -5.74
N LYS A 205 13.65 -23.85 -6.13
CA LYS A 205 14.89 -23.56 -5.38
C LYS A 205 15.11 -22.04 -5.20
N PHE A 206 14.80 -21.24 -6.22
CA PHE A 206 14.97 -19.78 -6.17
C PHE A 206 13.89 -19.11 -5.30
N GLU A 207 12.69 -19.69 -5.24
CA GLU A 207 11.62 -19.25 -4.34
C GLU A 207 12.00 -19.48 -2.87
N ASP A 208 12.46 -20.69 -2.55
CA ASP A 208 12.80 -21.10 -1.18
C ASP A 208 14.05 -20.38 -0.66
N ASP A 209 15.02 -20.12 -1.53
CA ASP A 209 16.18 -19.28 -1.24
C ASP A 209 15.78 -17.82 -0.97
N ALA A 210 14.93 -17.23 -1.80
CA ALA A 210 14.47 -15.86 -1.58
C ALA A 210 13.69 -15.71 -0.26
N ILE A 211 12.89 -16.71 0.12
CA ILE A 211 12.25 -16.75 1.46
C ILE A 211 13.29 -16.88 2.58
N THR A 212 14.37 -17.62 2.36
CA THR A 212 15.49 -17.71 3.31
C THR A 212 16.17 -16.34 3.50
N VAL A 213 16.30 -15.54 2.43
CA VAL A 213 16.78 -14.14 2.53
C VAL A 213 15.77 -13.24 3.24
N VAL A 214 14.48 -13.28 2.86
CA VAL A 214 13.39 -12.49 3.47
C VAL A 214 13.33 -12.64 4.98
N LYS A 215 13.48 -13.88 5.48
CA LYS A 215 13.46 -14.22 6.91
C LYS A 215 14.47 -13.42 7.73
N SER A 216 15.60 -13.05 7.15
CA SER A 216 16.66 -12.24 7.79
C SER A 216 16.35 -10.74 7.79
N HIS A 217 15.27 -10.28 7.15
CA HIS A 217 14.95 -8.86 7.02
C HIS A 217 13.46 -8.51 7.33
N PRO A 218 12.96 -8.81 8.55
CA PRO A 218 11.59 -8.50 8.94
C PRO A 218 11.26 -6.98 8.93
N GLN A 219 12.27 -6.11 9.01
CA GLN A 219 12.13 -4.66 8.86
C GLN A 219 11.90 -4.19 7.41
N THR A 220 12.06 -5.07 6.43
CA THR A 220 12.06 -4.74 4.99
C THR A 220 10.81 -5.29 4.33
N THR A 221 10.12 -4.45 3.57
CA THR A 221 8.92 -4.82 2.83
C THR A 221 9.30 -5.43 1.49
N PHE A 222 8.83 -6.65 1.22
CA PHE A 222 9.04 -7.34 -0.05
C PHE A 222 7.73 -7.47 -0.80
N ILE A 223 7.67 -6.93 -2.01
CA ILE A 223 6.57 -7.16 -2.95
C ILE A 223 7.17 -7.97 -4.10
N PHE A 224 6.96 -9.28 -4.08
CA PHE A 224 7.43 -10.16 -5.14
C PHE A 224 6.66 -9.91 -6.43
N ALA A 225 7.39 -9.96 -7.53
CA ALA A 225 6.82 -9.90 -8.84
C ALA A 225 5.91 -11.10 -9.14
N HIS A 226 4.91 -10.86 -9.97
CA HIS A 226 4.21 -11.89 -10.71
C HIS A 226 3.53 -12.97 -9.87
N GLY A 227 2.87 -12.56 -8.79
CA GLY A 227 2.24 -13.50 -7.85
C GLY A 227 3.25 -14.42 -7.15
N PHE A 228 4.53 -14.03 -7.14
CA PHE A 228 5.67 -14.90 -6.83
C PHE A 228 5.68 -16.20 -7.67
N PHE A 229 5.05 -16.18 -8.86
CA PHE A 229 4.71 -17.33 -9.70
C PHE A 229 3.93 -18.48 -9.02
N MET A 230 3.50 -18.25 -7.77
CA MET A 230 2.70 -19.17 -6.97
C MET A 230 1.19 -18.96 -7.14
N LEU A 231 0.77 -17.77 -7.62
CA LEU A 231 -0.64 -17.50 -7.95
C LEU A 231 -1.13 -18.19 -9.25
N GLU A 232 -0.28 -18.96 -9.94
CA GLU A 232 -0.61 -19.61 -11.22
C GLU A 232 -1.28 -21.00 -11.07
N ASN A 233 -1.11 -21.71 -9.94
CA ASN A 233 -1.60 -23.10 -9.76
C ASN A 233 -2.01 -23.40 -8.31
N ASP A 234 -2.79 -24.46 -8.10
CA ASP A 234 -3.33 -24.82 -6.78
C ASP A 234 -2.25 -25.09 -5.71
N GLU A 235 -1.11 -25.67 -6.06
CA GLU A 235 -0.03 -26.00 -5.12
C GLU A 235 0.73 -24.73 -4.69
N GLY A 236 0.99 -23.84 -5.65
CA GLY A 236 1.51 -22.51 -5.41
C GLY A 236 0.61 -21.69 -4.48
N LEU A 237 -0.72 -21.76 -4.64
CA LEU A 237 -1.66 -21.10 -3.72
C LEU A 237 -1.49 -21.59 -2.27
N ASP A 238 -1.23 -22.88 -2.04
CA ASP A 238 -0.99 -23.39 -0.68
C ASP A 238 0.40 -23.00 -0.14
N LYS A 239 1.43 -23.01 -1.00
CA LYS A 239 2.79 -22.55 -0.66
C LYS A 239 2.80 -21.06 -0.27
N LEU A 240 2.15 -20.21 -1.07
CA LEU A 240 2.07 -18.77 -0.83
C LEU A 240 1.17 -18.44 0.37
N ALA A 241 0.14 -19.24 0.66
CA ALA A 241 -0.65 -19.13 1.89
C ALA A 241 0.25 -19.32 3.13
N GLY A 242 1.07 -20.38 3.13
CA GLY A 242 2.06 -20.63 4.18
C GLY A 242 3.08 -19.50 4.32
N ILE A 243 3.54 -18.91 3.21
CA ILE A 243 4.43 -17.74 3.21
C ILE A 243 3.75 -16.52 3.85
N PHE A 244 2.53 -16.17 3.44
CA PHE A 244 1.81 -15.00 3.96
C PHE A 244 1.39 -15.13 5.44
N ASP A 245 1.09 -16.34 5.90
CA ASP A 245 0.74 -16.62 7.30
C ASP A 245 1.98 -16.53 8.24
N ASN A 246 3.20 -16.76 7.71
CA ASN A 246 4.46 -16.72 8.49
C ASN A 246 5.29 -15.42 8.33
N TYR A 247 5.23 -14.77 7.17
CA TYR A 247 6.08 -13.62 6.83
C TYR A 247 5.23 -12.37 6.51
N PRO A 248 4.78 -11.61 7.51
CA PRO A 248 3.83 -10.50 7.33
C PRO A 248 4.43 -9.25 6.64
N ASN A 249 5.73 -9.28 6.32
CA ASN A 249 6.43 -8.30 5.50
C ASN A 249 6.50 -8.69 4.00
N VAL A 250 5.91 -9.84 3.62
CA VAL A 250 5.83 -10.34 2.24
C VAL A 250 4.47 -10.03 1.61
N PHE A 251 4.53 -9.61 0.35
CA PHE A 251 3.43 -9.23 -0.51
C PHE A 251 3.74 -9.72 -1.94
N VAL A 252 2.74 -9.75 -2.82
CA VAL A 252 2.93 -10.01 -4.26
C VAL A 252 2.17 -9.00 -5.11
N ASP A 253 2.61 -8.77 -6.34
CA ASP A 253 1.82 -8.08 -7.37
C ASP A 253 1.12 -9.04 -8.33
N LEU A 254 0.21 -8.51 -9.18
CA LEU A 254 -0.58 -9.26 -10.15
C LEU A 254 -0.04 -9.24 -11.60
N ALA A 255 1.17 -8.71 -11.82
CA ALA A 255 1.76 -8.59 -13.15
C ALA A 255 2.06 -9.97 -13.77
N PHE A 256 1.91 -10.19 -15.07
CA PHE A 256 2.29 -11.44 -15.77
C PHE A 256 1.78 -12.80 -15.20
N ILE A 257 0.87 -12.88 -14.21
CA ILE A 257 0.54 -14.18 -13.56
C ILE A 257 -0.05 -15.20 -14.53
N HIS A 258 -1.27 -14.97 -15.03
CA HIS A 258 -1.92 -15.91 -15.95
C HIS A 258 -1.41 -15.71 -17.38
N ASN A 259 -0.08 -15.74 -17.55
CA ASN A 259 0.59 -15.70 -18.85
C ASN A 259 0.36 -17.03 -19.61
N LYS A 260 1.09 -17.24 -20.72
CA LYS A 260 0.89 -18.40 -21.61
C LYS A 260 1.50 -19.71 -21.13
N ARG A 261 2.25 -19.71 -20.01
CA ARG A 261 2.74 -20.94 -19.36
C ARG A 261 1.56 -21.84 -19.02
N GLN A 262 1.62 -23.09 -19.47
CA GLN A 262 0.57 -24.06 -19.15
C GLN A 262 0.71 -24.52 -17.70
N VAL A 263 -0.26 -24.10 -16.89
CA VAL A 263 -0.40 -24.52 -15.50
C VAL A 263 -1.56 -25.49 -15.37
N ALA A 264 -1.22 -26.75 -15.08
CA ALA A 264 -2.20 -27.76 -14.72
C ALA A 264 -2.77 -27.44 -13.32
N ASN A 265 -4.02 -27.85 -13.08
CA ASN A 265 -4.68 -27.80 -11.77
C ASN A 265 -4.79 -26.37 -11.18
N TYR A 266 -5.60 -25.52 -11.82
CA TYR A 266 -6.04 -24.24 -11.26
C TYR A 266 -7.55 -24.24 -11.01
N ARG A 267 -7.98 -24.16 -9.75
CA ARG A 267 -9.41 -24.02 -9.40
C ARG A 267 -9.76 -22.55 -9.14
N VAL A 268 -10.59 -21.99 -10.03
CA VAL A 268 -11.14 -20.61 -9.92
C VAL A 268 -11.73 -20.33 -8.53
N SER A 269 -12.46 -21.28 -7.94
CA SER A 269 -13.01 -21.16 -6.59
C SER A 269 -11.94 -21.09 -5.50
N LYS A 270 -10.90 -21.93 -5.58
CA LYS A 270 -9.75 -21.89 -4.65
C LYS A 270 -8.99 -20.58 -4.76
N ALA A 271 -8.72 -20.13 -5.99
CA ALA A 271 -8.09 -18.85 -6.27
C ALA A 271 -8.91 -17.68 -5.72
N ARG A 272 -10.22 -17.67 -5.97
CA ARG A 272 -11.14 -16.67 -5.42
C ARG A 272 -11.07 -16.59 -3.90
N ASP A 273 -11.17 -17.72 -3.21
CA ASP A 273 -11.14 -17.74 -1.74
C ASP A 273 -9.76 -17.35 -1.19
N PHE A 274 -8.67 -17.71 -1.88
CA PHE A 274 -7.32 -17.21 -1.58
C PHE A 274 -7.24 -15.67 -1.70
N TYR A 275 -7.70 -15.11 -2.82
CA TYR A 275 -7.69 -13.65 -3.05
C TYR A 275 -8.56 -12.90 -2.03
N ILE A 276 -9.61 -13.54 -1.50
CA ILE A 276 -10.43 -13.00 -0.41
C ILE A 276 -9.67 -13.08 0.93
N LYS A 277 -9.10 -14.23 1.30
CA LYS A 277 -8.32 -14.41 2.55
C LYS A 277 -7.14 -13.44 2.59
N TYR A 278 -6.36 -13.39 1.52
CA TYR A 278 -5.08 -12.67 1.40
C TYR A 278 -5.17 -11.35 0.63
N ARG A 279 -6.35 -10.74 0.58
CA ARG A 279 -6.55 -9.43 -0.06
C ARG A 279 -5.56 -8.36 0.41
N ASP A 280 -5.11 -8.39 1.67
CA ASP A 280 -4.11 -7.47 2.22
C ASP A 280 -2.66 -7.95 2.02
N ARG A 281 -2.42 -8.88 1.09
CA ARG A 281 -1.09 -9.34 0.65
C ARG A 281 -0.83 -9.19 -0.86
N ILE A 282 -1.87 -8.88 -1.65
CA ILE A 282 -1.85 -8.87 -3.13
C ILE A 282 -2.01 -7.43 -3.67
N LEU A 283 -1.25 -7.03 -4.69
CA LEU A 283 -1.28 -5.69 -5.29
C LEU A 283 -1.53 -5.74 -6.79
N PHE A 284 -2.20 -4.74 -7.36
CA PHE A 284 -2.36 -4.64 -8.81
C PHE A 284 -1.07 -4.21 -9.53
N GLY A 285 -0.75 -4.87 -10.64
CA GLY A 285 0.39 -4.54 -11.52
C GLY A 285 0.14 -5.05 -12.94
N SER A 286 0.54 -4.31 -13.97
CA SER A 286 0.17 -4.62 -15.37
C SER A 286 1.28 -5.19 -16.27
N ASP A 287 2.53 -5.22 -15.83
CA ASP A 287 3.71 -5.61 -16.61
C ASP A 287 3.90 -4.82 -17.94
N VAL A 288 3.51 -3.55 -17.98
CA VAL A 288 3.51 -2.77 -19.23
C VAL A 288 4.87 -2.15 -19.54
N PHE A 289 5.54 -2.70 -20.58
CA PHE A 289 6.84 -2.27 -21.12
C PHE A 289 6.79 -1.17 -22.20
N GLU A 290 5.60 -0.83 -22.72
CA GLU A 290 5.46 0.14 -23.81
C GLU A 290 4.23 1.04 -23.62
N ALA A 291 4.39 2.31 -23.92
CA ALA A 291 3.33 3.29 -23.81
C ALA A 291 2.44 3.32 -25.06
N GLY A 292 1.14 3.23 -24.85
CA GLY A 292 0.21 2.74 -25.87
C GLY A 292 -0.16 1.26 -25.69
N ALA A 293 0.17 0.66 -24.54
CA ALA A 293 -0.44 -0.59 -24.11
C ALA A 293 -1.97 -0.53 -24.26
N LYS A 294 -2.49 -1.49 -25.03
CA LYS A 294 -3.89 -1.58 -25.42
C LYS A 294 -4.82 -1.59 -24.21
N VAL A 295 -5.82 -0.72 -24.23
CA VAL A 295 -6.84 -0.56 -23.17
C VAL A 295 -7.52 -1.90 -22.88
N GLU A 296 -7.72 -2.70 -23.92
CA GLU A 296 -8.30 -4.04 -23.92
C GLU A 296 -7.57 -5.03 -23.00
N LYS A 297 -6.26 -4.84 -22.73
CA LYS A 297 -5.50 -5.64 -21.75
C LYS A 297 -6.11 -5.49 -20.35
N PHE A 298 -6.11 -4.25 -19.88
CA PHE A 298 -6.63 -3.87 -18.57
C PHE A 298 -8.12 -4.21 -18.42
N LEU A 299 -8.89 -4.29 -19.51
CA LEU A 299 -10.26 -4.79 -19.49
C LEU A 299 -10.34 -6.30 -19.22
N ASP A 300 -9.42 -7.13 -19.72
CA ASP A 300 -9.34 -8.55 -19.37
C ASP A 300 -8.93 -8.72 -17.90
N GLU A 301 -7.89 -8.01 -17.42
CA GLU A 301 -7.54 -8.03 -15.99
C GLU A 301 -8.71 -7.63 -15.08
N ARG A 302 -9.47 -6.60 -15.48
CA ARG A 302 -10.66 -6.16 -14.74
C ARG A 302 -11.81 -7.17 -14.82
N LYS A 303 -12.09 -7.82 -15.96
CA LYS A 303 -13.11 -8.88 -16.02
C LYS A 303 -12.77 -10.05 -15.07
N VAL A 304 -11.51 -10.48 -15.03
CA VAL A 304 -11.05 -11.56 -14.14
C VAL A 304 -11.24 -11.21 -12.66
N LEU A 305 -11.00 -9.95 -12.25
CA LEU A 305 -11.12 -9.55 -10.85
C LEU A 305 -12.56 -9.14 -10.46
N GLU A 306 -13.26 -8.40 -11.32
CA GLU A 306 -14.52 -7.70 -11.03
C GLU A 306 -15.79 -8.48 -11.42
N THR A 307 -15.69 -9.58 -12.20
CA THR A 307 -16.86 -10.31 -12.74
C THR A 307 -16.72 -11.82 -12.63
N ASN A 308 -17.79 -12.58 -12.93
CA ASN A 308 -17.76 -14.03 -13.17
C ASN A 308 -17.82 -14.41 -14.66
N GLN A 309 -17.46 -13.50 -15.57
CA GLN A 309 -17.47 -13.79 -17.00
C GLN A 309 -16.24 -14.61 -17.39
N VAL A 310 -16.39 -15.52 -18.36
CA VAL A 310 -15.23 -16.18 -18.99
C VAL A 310 -14.55 -15.19 -19.92
N THR A 311 -13.24 -15.04 -19.74
CA THR A 311 -12.38 -14.07 -20.43
C THR A 311 -10.97 -14.64 -20.54
N ASN A 312 -10.04 -13.98 -21.23
CA ASN A 312 -8.62 -14.34 -21.10
C ASN A 312 -8.16 -14.12 -19.65
N GLY A 313 -7.32 -15.01 -19.11
CA GLY A 313 -6.64 -14.76 -17.85
C GLY A 313 -5.79 -13.49 -17.89
N LEU A 314 -5.51 -12.92 -16.70
CA LEU A 314 -4.59 -11.78 -16.50
C LEU A 314 -3.37 -11.88 -17.43
N HIS A 315 -3.11 -10.87 -18.27
CA HIS A 315 -2.00 -10.83 -19.25
C HIS A 315 -2.17 -11.72 -20.50
N HIS A 316 -3.40 -12.08 -20.83
CA HIS A 316 -3.83 -12.87 -22.01
C HIS A 316 -3.27 -14.30 -22.11
N GLY A 317 -3.22 -15.03 -21.00
CA GLY A 317 -3.07 -16.48 -21.01
C GLY A 317 -4.39 -17.23 -21.29
N PRO A 318 -4.52 -18.47 -20.82
CA PRO A 318 -5.70 -19.31 -21.03
C PRO A 318 -7.02 -18.66 -20.60
N LEU A 319 -8.13 -19.12 -21.19
CA LEU A 319 -9.47 -18.68 -20.77
C LEU A 319 -9.75 -19.08 -19.33
N LEU A 320 -10.32 -18.14 -18.56
CA LEU A 320 -10.58 -18.26 -17.14
C LEU A 320 -11.95 -17.66 -16.81
N GLU A 321 -12.72 -18.30 -15.93
CA GLU A 321 -13.89 -17.68 -15.30
C GLU A 321 -13.40 -16.65 -14.27
N GLY A 322 -13.93 -15.43 -14.34
CA GLY A 322 -13.57 -14.38 -13.39
C GLY A 322 -13.96 -14.69 -11.94
N PHE A 323 -13.21 -14.14 -11.00
CA PHE A 323 -13.33 -14.39 -9.57
C PHE A 323 -14.51 -13.69 -8.90
N ASN A 324 -15.14 -12.69 -9.54
CA ASN A 324 -16.25 -11.90 -8.96
C ASN A 324 -15.95 -11.47 -7.52
N LEU A 325 -14.84 -10.74 -7.33
CA LEU A 325 -14.39 -10.29 -6.03
C LEU A 325 -15.23 -9.08 -5.57
N PRO A 326 -15.68 -9.04 -4.31
CA PRO A 326 -16.44 -7.89 -3.82
C PRO A 326 -15.58 -6.64 -3.75
N ASP A 327 -16.18 -5.45 -3.83
CA ASP A 327 -15.48 -4.17 -3.71
C ASP A 327 -14.57 -4.10 -2.48
N SER A 328 -15.00 -4.67 -1.35
CA SER A 328 -14.22 -4.75 -0.10
C SER A 328 -12.91 -5.55 -0.21
N VAL A 329 -12.72 -6.35 -1.25
CA VAL A 329 -11.48 -7.06 -1.60
C VAL A 329 -10.70 -6.26 -2.64
N LEU A 330 -11.38 -5.81 -3.69
CA LEU A 330 -10.80 -4.99 -4.76
C LEU A 330 -10.14 -3.70 -4.23
N ASN A 331 -10.73 -3.07 -3.20
CA ASN A 331 -10.16 -1.87 -2.54
C ASN A 331 -8.76 -2.13 -1.94
N HIS A 332 -8.49 -3.34 -1.43
CA HIS A 332 -7.14 -3.70 -0.99
C HIS A 332 -6.18 -3.83 -2.18
N ILE A 333 -6.57 -4.64 -3.17
CA ILE A 333 -5.73 -5.04 -4.30
C ILE A 333 -5.38 -3.85 -5.20
N TYR A 334 -6.38 -3.07 -5.60
CA TYR A 334 -6.19 -2.00 -6.58
C TYR A 334 -5.44 -0.79 -6.03
N TYR A 335 -5.50 -0.48 -4.73
CA TYR A 335 -4.77 0.70 -4.23
C TYR A 335 -4.43 0.72 -2.73
N TRP A 336 -5.27 0.22 -1.80
CA TRP A 336 -5.00 0.45 -0.37
C TRP A 336 -3.71 -0.24 0.07
N ASN A 337 -3.38 -1.38 -0.55
CA ASN A 337 -2.09 -2.03 -0.37
C ASN A 337 -0.91 -1.21 -0.90
N ALA A 338 -1.02 -0.62 -2.09
CA ALA A 338 0.01 0.28 -2.60
C ALA A 338 0.16 1.53 -1.70
N ALA A 339 -0.95 2.16 -1.31
CA ALA A 339 -0.98 3.38 -0.49
C ALA A 339 -0.36 3.20 0.90
N ARG A 340 -0.48 2.02 1.52
CA ARG A 340 0.10 1.72 2.84
C ARG A 340 1.55 1.21 2.77
N LEU A 341 1.92 0.50 1.70
CA LEU A 341 3.25 -0.11 1.54
C LEU A 341 4.27 0.81 0.87
N ILE A 342 3.82 1.71 0.00
CA ILE A 342 4.68 2.44 -0.92
C ILE A 342 4.62 3.94 -0.59
N PRO A 343 5.75 4.57 -0.21
CA PRO A 343 5.89 6.02 -0.10
C PRO A 343 5.22 6.81 -1.22
N ARG A 344 4.75 8.03 -0.90
CA ARG A 344 4.02 8.96 -1.77
C ARG A 344 2.66 8.49 -2.32
N VAL A 345 2.41 7.19 -2.54
CA VAL A 345 1.15 6.71 -3.16
C VAL A 345 -0.10 7.23 -2.44
N ARG A 346 -0.18 7.13 -1.10
CA ARG A 346 -1.30 7.69 -0.33
C ARG A 346 -1.46 9.21 -0.53
N GLN A 347 -0.36 9.95 -0.53
CA GLN A 347 -0.35 11.41 -0.66
C GLN A 347 -0.83 11.86 -2.05
N VAL A 348 -0.45 11.12 -3.10
CA VAL A 348 -0.89 11.37 -4.48
C VAL A 348 -2.36 11.02 -4.70
N LEU A 349 -2.86 9.93 -4.09
CA LEU A 349 -4.29 9.63 -4.11
C LEU A 349 -5.10 10.70 -3.37
N GLU A 350 -4.60 11.18 -2.23
CA GLU A 350 -5.28 12.22 -1.44
C GLU A 350 -5.24 13.61 -2.12
N SER A 351 -4.15 13.98 -2.82
CA SER A 351 -4.13 15.20 -3.65
C SER A 351 -5.06 15.11 -4.86
N ARG A 352 -5.36 13.90 -5.34
CA ARG A 352 -6.42 13.61 -6.33
C ARG A 352 -7.81 13.38 -5.68
N ASN A 353 -8.01 13.86 -4.45
CA ASN A 353 -9.26 13.86 -3.67
C ASN A 353 -9.78 12.48 -3.21
N PHE A 354 -9.02 11.39 -3.36
CA PHE A 354 -9.41 10.10 -2.80
C PHE A 354 -9.19 10.07 -1.28
N LYS A 355 -10.22 9.69 -0.52
CA LYS A 355 -10.16 9.51 0.93
C LYS A 355 -9.59 8.13 1.25
N ILE A 356 -8.26 8.07 1.45
CA ILE A 356 -7.54 6.83 1.73
C ILE A 356 -7.41 6.58 3.23
N GLY A 357 -6.84 7.53 3.99
CA GLY A 357 -6.67 7.36 5.43
C GLY A 357 -5.75 6.17 5.80
N TYR A 358 -5.98 5.60 6.98
CA TYR A 358 -5.08 4.63 7.62
C TYR A 358 -5.73 3.29 7.99
N GLN A 359 -7.04 3.13 7.76
CA GLN A 359 -7.80 1.92 8.11
C GLN A 359 -8.85 1.58 7.05
N LEU A 360 -8.83 0.36 6.51
CA LEU A 360 -9.87 -0.20 5.63
C LEU A 360 -10.66 -1.29 6.38
N GLY A 361 -11.92 -1.01 6.70
CA GLY A 361 -12.75 -1.94 7.48
C GLY A 361 -12.15 -2.19 8.87
N SER A 362 -11.78 -3.44 9.17
CA SER A 362 -11.03 -3.82 10.37
C SER A 362 -9.49 -3.71 10.22
N PHE A 363 -8.98 -3.55 9.00
CA PHE A 363 -7.55 -3.62 8.69
C PHE A 363 -6.91 -2.25 8.87
N LYS A 364 -6.04 -2.13 9.88
CA LYS A 364 -5.06 -1.04 10.00
C LYS A 364 -3.72 -1.55 9.47
N PHE A 365 -2.97 -0.73 8.73
CA PHE A 365 -1.61 -1.14 8.42
C PHE A 365 -0.66 -0.82 9.55
N ASP A 366 0.05 -1.83 10.01
CA ASP A 366 0.94 -1.76 11.14
C ASP A 366 2.38 -1.47 10.65
N ARG A 367 2.65 -0.20 10.34
CA ARG A 367 3.94 0.20 9.77
C ARG A 367 4.49 1.43 10.47
N LEU A 368 5.61 1.22 11.15
CA LEU A 368 6.46 2.31 11.61
C LEU A 368 7.16 2.92 10.38
N PRO A 369 7.22 4.25 10.24
CA PRO A 369 8.03 4.91 9.23
C PRO A 369 9.52 4.58 9.47
N PRO A 370 10.38 4.79 8.46
CA PRO A 370 11.83 4.77 8.67
C PRO A 370 12.26 5.71 9.79
N ASP A 371 11.69 6.92 9.80
CA ASP A 371 12.00 8.01 10.70
C ASP A 371 10.75 8.34 11.54
N ILE A 372 10.81 8.08 12.85
CA ILE A 372 9.90 8.70 13.82
C ILE A 372 10.45 10.09 14.13
N THR A 373 9.58 11.08 14.29
CA THR A 373 9.98 12.44 14.63
C THR A 373 9.27 12.96 15.86
N VAL A 374 9.89 13.95 16.50
CA VAL A 374 9.27 14.80 17.51
C VAL A 374 9.31 16.26 17.05
N ASN A 375 8.19 16.96 17.15
CA ASN A 375 8.09 18.39 16.90
C ASN A 375 8.69 19.15 18.08
N LYS A 376 9.45 20.22 17.81
CA LYS A 376 10.00 21.07 18.88
C LYS A 376 8.90 21.89 19.55
N VAL A 377 8.93 21.95 20.88
CA VAL A 377 7.93 22.59 21.75
C VAL A 377 8.64 23.47 22.78
N ILE A 378 8.18 24.71 22.95
CA ILE A 378 8.71 25.66 23.94
C ILE A 378 7.57 26.11 24.85
N CYS A 379 7.43 25.42 26.00
CA CYS A 379 6.39 25.71 26.98
C CYS A 379 6.78 26.93 27.85
N ILE A 380 5.83 27.84 28.05
CA ILE A 380 5.86 28.84 29.13
C ILE A 380 4.53 28.71 29.90
N GLU A 381 4.62 28.53 31.22
CA GLU A 381 3.51 28.29 32.17
C GLU A 381 2.67 27.02 31.97
N LYS A 382 2.19 26.76 30.75
CA LYS A 382 1.25 25.68 30.43
C LYS A 382 1.95 24.53 29.71
N PRO A 383 1.72 23.27 30.13
CA PRO A 383 2.21 22.11 29.40
C PRO A 383 1.46 21.89 28.09
N GLU A 384 2.14 22.04 26.96
CA GLU A 384 1.59 21.78 25.62
C GLU A 384 1.64 20.28 25.27
N ASP A 385 0.78 19.84 24.34
CA ASP A 385 0.79 18.48 23.79
C ASP A 385 2.03 18.30 22.90
N ILE A 386 2.94 17.41 23.29
CA ILE A 386 4.07 17.05 22.41
C ILE A 386 3.54 16.16 21.29
N THR A 387 4.00 16.40 20.06
CA THR A 387 3.52 15.76 18.83
C THR A 387 4.67 15.36 17.91
N GLY A 388 4.38 14.60 16.85
CA GLY A 388 5.32 14.30 15.77
C GLY A 388 4.77 13.24 14.79
N THR A 389 5.61 12.70 13.90
CA THR A 389 5.19 11.71 12.89
C THR A 389 5.49 10.27 13.30
N LEU A 390 4.53 9.36 13.06
CA LEU A 390 4.56 7.97 13.52
C LEU A 390 4.05 6.91 12.53
N GLY A 391 3.40 7.30 11.42
CA GLY A 391 2.78 6.33 10.51
C GLY A 391 1.52 5.71 11.14
N SER A 392 1.53 4.42 11.46
CA SER A 392 0.42 3.75 12.16
C SER A 392 0.93 2.57 12.97
N VAL A 393 0.53 2.50 14.24
CA VAL A 393 1.15 1.66 15.28
C VAL A 393 0.11 0.85 16.03
N THR A 394 0.16 -0.49 15.90
CA THR A 394 -0.90 -1.34 16.49
C THR A 394 -0.50 -2.10 17.77
N GLN A 395 0.78 -2.09 18.20
CA GLN A 395 1.22 -2.75 19.44
C GLN A 395 1.52 -1.78 20.59
N SER A 396 2.53 -0.91 20.50
CA SER A 396 2.82 0.05 21.57
C SER A 396 3.48 1.34 21.09
N LEU A 397 3.23 2.42 21.84
CA LEU A 397 3.85 3.72 21.68
C LEU A 397 4.26 4.24 23.06
N VAL A 398 5.55 4.48 23.22
CA VAL A 398 6.20 4.88 24.47
C VAL A 398 6.96 6.18 24.21
N VAL A 399 6.96 7.07 25.18
CA VAL A 399 7.66 8.37 25.14
C VAL A 399 8.42 8.53 26.45
N GLU A 400 9.72 8.73 26.40
CA GLU A 400 10.61 8.89 27.55
C GLU A 400 11.13 10.33 27.60
N ILE A 401 10.95 11.02 28.75
CA ILE A 401 11.35 12.42 28.93
C ILE A 401 11.91 12.60 30.33
N GLY A 402 13.18 13.02 30.43
CA GLY A 402 13.85 13.24 31.72
C GLY A 402 13.82 12.02 32.65
N GLY A 403 14.01 10.82 32.10
CA GLY A 403 13.94 9.55 32.83
C GLY A 403 12.54 9.08 33.26
N LYS A 404 11.47 9.77 32.82
CA LYS A 404 10.08 9.36 33.06
C LYS A 404 9.47 8.78 31.79
N VAL A 405 8.84 7.62 31.92
CA VAL A 405 8.21 6.88 30.81
C VAL A 405 6.71 7.13 30.76
N TYR A 406 6.21 7.45 29.57
CA TYR A 406 4.81 7.75 29.28
C TYR A 406 4.29 6.88 28.13
N LYS A 407 3.00 6.52 28.16
CA LYS A 407 2.32 5.94 26.98
C LYS A 407 1.86 7.07 26.06
N GLY A 408 2.28 7.04 24.79
CA GLY A 408 1.78 7.99 23.78
C GLY A 408 0.37 7.64 23.27
N VAL A 409 -0.14 8.46 22.36
CA VAL A 409 -1.39 8.25 21.62
C VAL A 409 -1.12 8.33 20.12
N ASP A 410 -1.45 7.28 19.37
CA ASP A 410 -1.53 7.32 17.90
C ASP A 410 -2.84 8.04 17.50
N ASN A 411 -2.74 9.08 16.67
CA ASN A 411 -3.90 9.85 16.20
C ASN A 411 -4.61 9.18 14.99
N MET A 412 -4.07 8.08 14.45
CA MET A 412 -4.52 7.38 13.25
C MET A 412 -4.47 8.19 11.95
N ASP A 413 -3.68 9.27 11.90
CA ASP A 413 -3.53 10.19 10.74
C ASP A 413 -2.07 10.29 10.23
N GLY A 414 -1.18 9.43 10.73
CA GLY A 414 0.26 9.56 10.49
C GLY A 414 1.03 10.25 11.63
N THR A 415 0.32 10.88 12.58
CA THR A 415 0.90 11.62 13.70
C THR A 415 0.62 10.94 15.05
N TRP A 416 1.36 11.39 16.06
CA TRP A 416 1.19 10.96 17.44
C TRP A 416 1.14 12.15 18.41
N LYS A 417 0.70 11.91 19.65
CA LYS A 417 0.81 12.89 20.73
C LYS A 417 1.03 12.29 22.13
N LEU A 418 1.68 13.07 23.00
CA LEU A 418 1.67 12.90 24.45
C LEU A 418 0.96 14.12 25.06
N PRO A 419 -0.24 13.96 25.66
CA PRO A 419 -0.98 15.09 26.20
C PRO A 419 -0.24 15.85 27.30
N GLY A 420 -0.09 17.16 27.15
CA GLY A 420 0.83 18.00 27.93
C GLY A 420 0.61 17.91 29.44
N LYS A 421 -0.65 17.76 29.87
CA LYS A 421 -1.02 17.51 31.28
C LYS A 421 -0.31 16.33 31.95
N ARG A 422 0.27 15.39 31.18
CA ARG A 422 1.10 14.28 31.70
C ARG A 422 2.52 14.70 32.08
N ILE A 423 3.08 15.70 31.42
CA ILE A 423 4.42 16.25 31.70
C ILE A 423 4.42 17.45 32.66
N ALA A 424 3.25 17.83 33.19
CA ALA A 424 3.05 18.95 34.12
C ALA A 424 3.88 18.91 35.44
N LYS A 425 4.64 17.83 35.69
CA LYS A 425 5.56 17.66 36.82
C LYS A 425 7.02 17.48 36.35
N LEU A 426 7.37 18.03 35.19
CA LEU A 426 8.76 18.26 34.78
C LEU A 426 9.19 19.67 35.22
N PRO A 427 10.39 19.84 35.80
CA PRO A 427 10.98 21.16 36.07
C PRO A 427 11.18 22.01 34.80
N ALA A 428 11.59 23.26 35.00
CA ALA A 428 12.15 24.07 33.91
C ALA A 428 13.50 23.49 33.44
N GLY A 429 13.74 23.51 32.14
CA GLY A 429 14.92 22.91 31.50
C GLY A 429 14.66 22.50 30.05
N THR A 430 15.71 22.06 29.37
CA THR A 430 15.63 21.43 28.05
C THR A 430 15.68 19.92 28.20
N TYR A 431 14.78 19.21 27.53
CA TYR A 431 14.65 17.76 27.58
C TYR A 431 14.69 17.15 26.18
N ASP A 432 15.37 16.01 26.11
CA ASP A 432 15.24 15.03 25.05
C ASP A 432 13.88 14.33 25.15
N VAL A 433 13.21 14.09 24.02
CA VAL A 433 11.90 13.42 23.98
C VAL A 433 11.99 12.15 23.16
N LYS A 434 12.45 11.07 23.78
CA LYS A 434 12.72 9.81 23.11
C LYS A 434 11.43 9.00 22.92
N VAL A 435 10.92 8.94 21.70
CA VAL A 435 9.72 8.21 21.28
C VAL A 435 10.12 6.84 20.74
N THR A 436 9.65 5.77 21.36
CA THR A 436 9.80 4.40 20.84
C THR A 436 8.43 3.81 20.53
N ALA A 437 8.24 3.43 19.26
CA ALA A 437 7.08 2.68 18.82
C ALA A 437 7.46 1.23 18.52
N LYS A 438 6.51 0.34 18.78
CA LYS A 438 6.58 -1.07 18.38
C LYS A 438 5.29 -1.47 17.68
N ASN A 439 5.44 -2.23 16.61
CA ASN A 439 4.35 -2.69 15.76
C ASN A 439 4.01 -4.18 16.06
N SER A 440 2.87 -4.68 15.57
CA SER A 440 2.40 -6.05 15.79
C SER A 440 3.33 -7.11 15.20
N ILE A 441 4.03 -6.82 14.10
CA ILE A 441 5.04 -7.73 13.53
C ILE A 441 6.39 -7.70 14.28
N GLY A 442 6.45 -7.03 15.44
CA GLY A 442 7.61 -7.00 16.32
C GLY A 442 8.64 -5.91 16.02
N LEU A 443 8.49 -5.18 14.91
CA LEU A 443 9.39 -4.11 14.50
C LEU A 443 9.38 -2.99 15.53
N VAL A 444 10.57 -2.53 15.91
CA VAL A 444 10.77 -1.34 16.75
C VAL A 444 11.37 -0.22 15.91
N ARG A 445 10.93 1.01 16.19
CA ARG A 445 11.60 2.24 15.80
C ARG A 445 11.65 3.16 17.01
N THR A 446 12.76 3.86 17.14
CA THR A 446 12.90 5.02 18.01
C THR A 446 13.10 6.22 17.09
N ASP A 447 12.76 7.42 17.53
CA ASP A 447 13.16 8.64 16.87
C ASP A 447 14.70 8.84 16.89
N SER A 448 15.16 9.86 16.19
CA SER A 448 16.57 10.25 16.11
C SER A 448 16.78 11.77 16.18
N THR A 449 15.73 12.50 16.56
CA THR A 449 15.83 13.91 16.93
C THR A 449 16.39 14.02 18.35
N THR A 450 16.76 15.23 18.78
CA THR A 450 17.15 15.50 20.17
C THR A 450 16.76 16.91 20.60
N SER A 451 16.64 17.11 21.91
CA SER A 451 16.41 18.42 22.55
C SER A 451 15.22 19.19 21.96
N GLU A 452 14.04 18.56 21.99
CA GLU A 452 12.81 19.09 21.39
C GLU A 452 11.93 19.85 22.38
N LEU A 453 11.92 19.46 23.65
CA LEU A 453 11.10 20.09 24.68
C LEU A 453 11.92 21.10 25.49
N THR A 454 11.51 22.37 25.46
CA THR A 454 12.03 23.41 26.35
C THR A 454 10.91 23.87 27.30
N ILE A 455 11.08 23.66 28.60
CA ILE A 455 10.18 24.22 29.63
C ILE A 455 10.86 25.44 30.25
N ARG A 456 10.26 26.62 30.08
CA ARG A 456 10.75 27.86 30.70
C ARG A 456 10.04 28.11 32.03
N ALA A 457 10.79 28.53 33.03
CA ALA A 457 10.21 29.17 34.21
C ALA A 457 9.53 30.49 33.79
N ARG A 458 8.46 30.88 34.48
CA ARG A 458 7.90 32.23 34.35
C ARG A 458 8.99 33.24 34.75
N PRO A 459 9.14 34.39 34.05
CA PRO A 459 9.86 35.52 34.59
C PRO A 459 9.36 35.85 36.00
N ARG A 460 10.23 36.40 36.85
CA ARG A 460 9.71 37.12 38.01
C ARG A 460 9.09 38.41 37.48
N GLU A 461 7.87 38.70 37.88
CA GLU A 461 7.35 40.06 37.85
C GLU A 461 7.95 40.74 39.09
N ASP A 462 8.75 41.77 38.84
CA ASP A 462 9.59 42.50 39.81
C ASP A 462 8.93 43.76 40.40
#